data_AF-A0A2E0YTE6-F1
#
_entry.id   AF-A0A2E0YTE6-F1
#
_cell.length_a   1.000
_cell.length_b   1.000
_cell.length_c   1.000
_cell.angle_alpha   90.00
_cell.angle_beta   90.00
_cell.angle_gamma   90.00
#
_symmetry.space_group_name_H-M   'P 1'
#
loop_
_entity.id
_entity.type
_entity.pdbx_description
1 polymer ?
#
loop_
_entity_poly.entity_id
_entity_poly.type
_entity_poly.pdbx_seq_one_letter_code
_entity_poly.pdbx_strand_id
1 'polypeptide(L)'
;MTIRLSVTACLVPLLASCKLAVIATSGGDIQSASDTRNCASESVCEFAIAADDFNESFTAVPRAGYAFKHWAAGSGFICADSTNPTCVASNVGLGGIDGVLDFIAGDHINYAMPLFEFVGTDSDGDGLQDHLDDDDDNDGVLDVDDLYPLNPDLTCPAQYAQRTNSQVLFELRDAIGRENWEDVACHYRPDAFVLDDQGILLGHADIIAAVQSLNDLFNGVNPQVIQEDIFRDTARVLYSLDAGWVEIEDGVRSYVIEDGVIVAETAHGLITFNGPPPEQN
;
A
#
# COMPACT_ATOMS: atom_id res chain seq x y z
N MET A 1 -73.57 -24.93 2.48
CA MET A 1 -72.59 -24.05 3.17
C MET A 1 -71.70 -23.46 2.09
N THR A 2 -72.00 -22.23 1.67
CA THR A 2 -71.35 -21.54 0.55
C THR A 2 -70.12 -20.80 1.07
N ILE A 3 -68.92 -21.26 0.73
CA ILE A 3 -67.65 -20.60 1.07
C ILE A 3 -67.44 -19.47 0.06
N ARG A 4 -67.51 -18.22 0.52
CA ARG A 4 -67.09 -17.05 -0.26
C ARG A 4 -65.59 -16.87 -0.06
N LEU A 5 -64.81 -17.11 -1.11
CA LEU A 5 -63.39 -16.73 -1.15
C LEU A 5 -63.32 -15.22 -1.42
N SER A 6 -63.03 -14.43 -0.38
CA SER A 6 -62.63 -13.03 -0.55
C SER A 6 -61.13 -13.00 -0.85
N VAL A 7 -60.77 -12.73 -2.10
CA VAL A 7 -59.38 -12.41 -2.47
C VAL A 7 -59.14 -10.96 -2.07
N THR A 8 -58.53 -10.75 -0.91
CA THR A 8 -58.03 -9.42 -0.52
C THR A 8 -56.74 -9.18 -1.30
N ALA A 9 -56.81 -8.41 -2.38
CA ALA A 9 -55.63 -7.90 -3.06
C ALA A 9 -54.94 -6.92 -2.10
N CYS A 10 -53.85 -7.36 -1.46
CA CYS A 10 -52.95 -6.47 -0.74
C CYS A 10 -52.19 -5.65 -1.78
N LEU A 11 -52.74 -4.48 -2.12
CA LEU A 11 -52.07 -3.47 -2.94
C LEU A 11 -50.92 -2.93 -2.07
N VAL A 12 -49.71 -3.49 -2.21
CA VAL A 12 -48.51 -2.91 -1.59
C VAL A 12 -48.25 -1.60 -2.32
N PRO A 13 -48.40 -0.42 -1.69
CA PRO A 13 -48.01 0.81 -2.33
C PRO A 13 -46.49 0.75 -2.56
N LEU A 14 -46.07 0.86 -3.82
CA LEU A 14 -44.70 1.19 -4.17
C LEU A 14 -44.45 2.59 -3.61
N LEU A 15 -43.85 2.67 -2.42
CA LEU A 15 -43.40 3.93 -1.85
C LEU A 15 -42.33 4.49 -2.81
N ALA A 16 -42.65 5.58 -3.50
CA ALA A 16 -41.66 6.35 -4.22
C ALA A 16 -40.67 6.88 -3.17
N SER A 17 -39.46 6.31 -3.14
CA SER A 17 -38.37 6.82 -2.32
C SER A 17 -37.43 7.63 -3.21
N CYS A 18 -37.16 8.87 -2.80
CA CYS A 18 -36.09 9.65 -3.43
C CYS A 18 -34.78 8.90 -3.26
N LYS A 19 -33.96 8.86 -4.31
CA LYS A 19 -32.64 8.20 -4.29
C LYS A 19 -31.55 9.22 -4.53
N LEU A 20 -30.45 9.08 -3.80
CA LEU A 20 -29.19 9.76 -4.06
C LEU A 20 -28.18 8.74 -4.57
N ALA A 21 -27.68 8.94 -5.77
CA ALA A 21 -26.55 8.21 -6.33
C ALA A 21 -25.28 9.05 -6.16
N VAL A 22 -24.36 8.54 -5.35
CA VAL A 22 -23.03 9.10 -5.18
C VAL A 22 -22.10 8.34 -6.13
N ILE A 23 -21.48 9.06 -7.06
CA ILE A 23 -20.67 8.47 -8.15
C ILE A 23 -19.23 8.90 -7.93
N ALA A 24 -18.38 7.98 -7.52
CA ALA A 24 -16.95 8.21 -7.40
C ALA A 24 -16.26 7.76 -8.69
N THR A 25 -15.48 8.66 -9.31
CA THR A 25 -14.69 8.33 -10.51
C THR A 25 -13.32 7.78 -10.11
N SER A 26 -12.47 7.41 -11.08
CA SER A 26 -11.15 6.82 -10.79
C SER A 26 -10.19 7.74 -10.03
N GLY A 27 -10.42 9.07 -10.07
CA GLY A 27 -9.54 10.06 -9.46
C GLY A 27 -9.74 10.29 -7.97
N GLY A 28 -10.70 9.64 -7.32
CA GLY A 28 -10.90 9.84 -5.89
C GLY A 28 -12.08 9.09 -5.29
N ASP A 29 -12.08 9.05 -3.96
CA ASP A 29 -13.16 8.53 -3.13
C ASP A 29 -14.10 9.67 -2.71
N ILE A 30 -15.24 9.32 -2.12
CA ILE A 30 -16.20 10.26 -1.54
C ILE A 30 -16.48 9.84 -0.11
N GLN A 31 -16.21 10.71 0.85
CA GLN A 31 -16.48 10.47 2.26
C GLN A 31 -17.73 11.24 2.70
N SER A 32 -18.63 10.55 3.39
CA SER A 32 -19.80 11.16 4.03
C SER A 32 -19.45 11.66 5.43
N ALA A 33 -20.07 12.75 5.87
CA ALA A 33 -19.84 13.28 7.22
C ALA A 33 -20.32 12.33 8.33
N SER A 34 -21.29 11.45 8.03
CA SER A 34 -21.71 10.38 8.93
C SER A 34 -20.81 9.14 8.93
N ASP A 35 -19.86 9.03 7.98
CA ASP A 35 -19.04 7.83 7.73
C ASP A 35 -19.84 6.55 7.38
N THR A 36 -21.15 6.66 7.17
CA THR A 36 -22.03 5.52 6.85
C THR A 36 -22.42 5.43 5.37
N ARG A 37 -22.05 6.44 4.59
CA ARG A 37 -22.45 6.63 3.18
C ARG A 37 -21.27 6.97 2.29
N ASN A 38 -20.09 6.47 2.65
CA ASN A 38 -18.88 6.62 1.84
C ASN A 38 -19.05 5.89 0.51
N CYS A 39 -18.38 6.38 -0.52
CA CYS A 39 -18.32 5.75 -1.82
C CYS A 39 -16.87 5.65 -2.27
N ALA A 40 -16.38 4.41 -2.40
CA ALA A 40 -15.06 4.16 -2.92
C ALA A 40 -15.00 4.54 -4.41
N SER A 41 -13.83 4.93 -4.90
CA SER A 41 -13.56 5.22 -6.30
C SER A 41 -14.13 4.16 -7.25
N GLU A 42 -14.42 4.56 -8.48
CA GLU A 42 -14.90 3.65 -9.54
C GLU A 42 -16.20 2.92 -9.15
N SER A 43 -16.96 3.49 -8.22
CA SER A 43 -18.21 2.93 -7.72
C SER A 43 -19.37 3.91 -7.86
N VAL A 44 -20.57 3.34 -7.92
CA VAL A 44 -21.84 4.07 -7.82
C VAL A 44 -22.56 3.58 -6.57
N CYS A 45 -22.72 4.46 -5.60
CA CYS A 45 -23.32 4.16 -4.30
C CYS A 45 -24.71 4.80 -4.21
N GLU A 46 -25.75 3.97 -4.24
CA GLU A 46 -27.14 4.43 -4.16
C GLU A 46 -27.66 4.39 -2.73
N PHE A 47 -28.26 5.51 -2.30
CA PHE A 47 -28.84 5.68 -0.98
C PHE A 47 -30.31 6.08 -1.08
N ALA A 48 -31.17 5.37 -0.36
CA ALA A 48 -32.57 5.77 -0.22
C ALA A 48 -32.69 6.93 0.77
N ILE A 49 -33.39 7.99 0.37
CA ILE A 49 -33.78 9.12 1.21
C ILE A 49 -35.22 8.87 1.64
N ALA A 50 -35.40 8.45 2.90
CA ALA A 50 -36.70 8.05 3.44
C ALA A 50 -37.35 9.11 4.35
N ALA A 51 -36.61 10.15 4.72
CA ALA A 51 -37.04 11.15 5.69
C ALA A 51 -37.01 12.56 5.08
N ASP A 52 -37.87 13.44 5.58
CA ASP A 52 -38.01 14.85 5.22
C ASP A 52 -37.02 15.77 5.95
N ASP A 53 -36.10 15.19 6.73
CA ASP A 53 -35.03 15.86 7.48
C ASP A 53 -33.62 15.38 7.11
N PHE A 54 -33.48 14.68 5.99
CA PHE A 54 -32.19 14.27 5.44
C PHE A 54 -31.27 15.48 5.26
N ASN A 55 -30.08 15.39 5.86
CA ASN A 55 -29.00 16.36 5.71
C ASN A 55 -27.67 15.62 5.86
N GLU A 56 -26.92 15.53 4.77
CA GLU A 56 -25.64 14.83 4.72
C GLU A 56 -24.64 15.66 3.91
N SER A 57 -23.37 15.59 4.31
CA SER A 57 -22.28 16.23 3.56
C SER A 57 -21.37 15.17 2.96
N PHE A 58 -21.04 15.32 1.68
CA PHE A 58 -20.15 14.45 0.94
C PHE A 58 -18.91 15.24 0.55
N THR A 59 -17.74 14.79 0.97
CA THR A 59 -16.45 15.40 0.66
C THR A 59 -15.73 14.55 -0.37
N ALA A 60 -15.33 15.18 -1.47
CA ALA A 60 -14.48 14.57 -2.48
C ALA A 60 -13.06 14.43 -1.90
N VAL A 61 -12.53 13.20 -1.91
CA VAL A 61 -11.19 12.87 -1.43
C VAL A 61 -10.36 12.40 -2.63
N PRO A 62 -9.52 13.27 -3.22
CA PRO A 62 -8.69 12.89 -4.34
C PRO A 62 -7.73 11.76 -3.97
N ARG A 63 -7.48 10.86 -4.94
CA ARG A 63 -6.39 9.88 -4.86
C ARG A 63 -5.04 10.55 -5.14
N ALA A 64 -3.95 9.88 -4.78
CA ALA A 64 -2.60 10.28 -5.16
C ALA A 64 -2.53 10.58 -6.66
N GLY A 65 -1.94 11.72 -7.00
CA GLY A 65 -1.85 12.22 -8.37
C GLY A 65 -3.07 12.98 -8.91
N TYR A 66 -4.16 13.06 -8.16
CA TYR A 66 -5.39 13.73 -8.60
C TYR A 66 -5.72 14.94 -7.72
N ALA A 67 -6.38 15.93 -8.33
CA ALA A 67 -6.97 17.06 -7.62
C ALA A 67 -8.47 17.15 -7.91
N PHE A 68 -9.27 17.46 -6.89
CA PHE A 68 -10.67 17.81 -7.07
C PHE A 68 -10.78 19.12 -7.86
N LYS A 69 -11.61 19.14 -8.91
CA LYS A 69 -11.85 20.32 -9.73
C LYS A 69 -13.16 20.99 -9.37
N HIS A 70 -14.25 20.26 -9.54
CA HIS A 70 -15.60 20.69 -9.20
C HIS A 70 -16.57 19.50 -9.20
N TRP A 71 -17.78 19.73 -8.71
CA TRP A 71 -18.88 18.78 -8.86
C TRP A 71 -19.47 18.85 -10.27
N ALA A 72 -19.82 17.70 -10.83
CA ALA A 72 -20.45 17.59 -12.14
C ALA A 72 -21.79 18.34 -12.17
N ALA A 73 -22.14 18.84 -13.35
CA ALA A 73 -23.38 19.57 -13.58
C ALA A 73 -24.28 18.83 -14.59
N GLY A 74 -25.56 19.17 -14.57
CA GLY A 74 -26.58 18.57 -15.43
C GLY A 74 -27.89 18.38 -14.68
N SER A 75 -28.88 17.78 -15.36
CA SER A 75 -30.15 17.45 -14.71
C SER A 75 -29.94 16.42 -13.62
N GLY A 76 -30.44 16.71 -12.41
CA GLY A 76 -30.34 15.83 -11.24
C GLY A 76 -29.02 15.92 -10.48
N PHE A 77 -28.00 16.62 -10.96
CA PHE A 77 -26.75 16.80 -10.21
C PHE A 77 -26.92 17.83 -9.10
N ILE A 78 -26.57 17.44 -7.88
CA ILE A 78 -26.47 18.35 -6.74
C ILE A 78 -25.08 19.00 -6.71
N CYS A 79 -25.02 20.20 -6.13
CA CYS A 79 -23.78 20.99 -6.05
C CYS A 79 -23.14 21.30 -7.41
N ALA A 80 -23.92 21.30 -8.50
CA ALA A 80 -23.47 21.52 -9.86
C ALA A 80 -22.48 22.70 -9.97
N ASP A 81 -21.34 22.44 -10.61
CA ASP A 81 -20.22 23.39 -10.84
C ASP A 81 -19.57 23.97 -9.56
N SER A 82 -19.94 23.49 -8.37
CA SER A 82 -19.31 23.92 -7.13
C SER A 82 -17.85 23.47 -7.09
N THR A 83 -16.95 24.40 -6.80
CA THR A 83 -15.53 24.15 -6.53
C THR A 83 -15.26 23.91 -5.04
N ASN A 84 -16.30 23.86 -4.20
CA ASN A 84 -16.16 23.41 -2.82
C ASN A 84 -16.05 21.88 -2.80
N PRO A 85 -14.98 21.29 -2.24
CA PRO A 85 -14.82 19.84 -2.18
C PRO A 85 -15.90 19.15 -1.36
N THR A 86 -16.65 19.89 -0.52
CA THR A 86 -17.80 19.38 0.22
C THR A 86 -19.11 19.80 -0.46
N CYS A 87 -19.91 18.81 -0.81
CA CYS A 87 -21.29 18.96 -1.30
C CYS A 87 -22.29 18.58 -0.21
N VAL A 88 -23.23 19.47 0.10
CA VAL A 88 -24.29 19.23 1.08
C VAL A 88 -25.56 18.79 0.34
N ALA A 89 -26.04 17.59 0.67
CA ALA A 89 -27.32 17.06 0.22
C ALA A 89 -28.34 17.17 1.36
N SER A 90 -29.35 18.05 1.21
CA SER A 90 -30.32 18.31 2.28
C SER A 90 -31.74 18.56 1.76
N ASN A 91 -32.73 18.03 2.47
CA ASN A 91 -34.14 18.44 2.38
C ASN A 91 -34.68 19.17 3.60
N VAL A 92 -33.83 19.49 4.58
CA VAL A 92 -34.25 20.22 5.77
C VAL A 92 -34.71 21.64 5.38
N GLY A 93 -35.89 22.04 5.87
CA GLY A 93 -36.40 23.42 5.70
C GLY A 93 -37.04 23.71 4.35
N LEU A 94 -37.23 22.68 3.52
CA LEU A 94 -37.83 22.76 2.18
C LEU A 94 -39.38 22.67 2.18
N GLY A 95 -40.00 22.53 3.34
CA GLY A 95 -41.46 22.51 3.49
C GLY A 95 -42.09 23.85 3.11
N GLY A 96 -42.76 23.92 1.96
CA GLY A 96 -43.65 25.04 1.59
C GLY A 96 -43.26 25.88 0.39
N ILE A 97 -42.23 25.49 -0.37
CA ILE A 97 -41.82 26.16 -1.61
C ILE A 97 -42.29 25.37 -2.83
N ASP A 98 -43.23 25.94 -3.59
CA ASP A 98 -43.76 25.38 -4.83
C ASP A 98 -42.63 25.39 -5.90
N GLY A 99 -42.08 24.21 -6.20
CA GLY A 99 -40.83 24.01 -6.96
C GLY A 99 -39.79 23.13 -6.26
N VAL A 100 -39.98 22.81 -4.97
CA VAL A 100 -39.13 21.87 -4.21
C VAL A 100 -39.73 20.47 -4.09
N LEU A 101 -40.92 20.30 -4.64
CA LEU A 101 -41.55 19.00 -4.85
C LEU A 101 -40.72 18.09 -5.79
N ASP A 102 -39.76 18.62 -6.57
CA ASP A 102 -38.87 17.78 -7.39
C ASP A 102 -37.79 17.03 -6.57
N PHE A 103 -37.46 17.48 -5.35
CA PHE A 103 -36.52 16.79 -4.46
C PHE A 103 -37.19 15.62 -3.69
N ILE A 104 -38.50 15.72 -3.40
CA ILE A 104 -39.21 14.78 -2.51
C ILE A 104 -40.33 14.00 -3.22
N ALA A 105 -40.88 14.48 -4.34
CA ALA A 105 -42.14 13.97 -4.91
C ALA A 105 -42.05 13.28 -6.29
N GLY A 106 -40.88 12.77 -6.70
CA GLY A 106 -40.77 11.96 -7.92
C GLY A 106 -39.79 10.79 -7.81
N ASP A 107 -39.88 9.86 -8.77
CA ASP A 107 -38.90 8.79 -9.06
C ASP A 107 -37.62 9.39 -9.68
N HIS A 108 -37.11 10.46 -9.05
CA HIS A 108 -35.96 11.22 -9.52
C HIS A 108 -34.74 10.81 -8.70
N ILE A 109 -33.68 10.41 -9.41
CA ILE A 109 -32.38 10.13 -8.81
C ILE A 109 -31.59 11.44 -8.82
N ASN A 110 -31.13 11.85 -7.64
CA ASN A 110 -30.16 12.93 -7.52
C ASN A 110 -28.75 12.36 -7.60
N TYR A 111 -27.82 13.10 -8.17
CA TYR A 111 -26.45 12.66 -8.41
C TYR A 111 -25.44 13.57 -7.71
N ALA A 112 -24.52 12.98 -6.95
CA ALA A 112 -23.34 13.68 -6.45
C ALA A 112 -22.11 13.03 -7.10
N MET A 113 -21.44 13.75 -7.98
CA MET A 113 -20.27 13.24 -8.70
C MET A 113 -19.17 14.30 -8.74
N PRO A 114 -18.08 14.14 -7.95
CA PRO A 114 -16.92 14.98 -8.10
C PRO A 114 -16.18 14.63 -9.40
N LEU A 115 -15.67 15.66 -10.05
CA LEU A 115 -14.73 15.53 -11.16
C LEU A 115 -13.32 15.79 -10.63
N PHE A 116 -12.45 14.81 -10.83
CA PHE A 116 -11.03 14.90 -10.52
C PHE A 116 -10.24 15.05 -11.81
N GLU A 117 -9.14 15.78 -11.74
CA GLU A 117 -8.14 15.88 -12.82
C GLU A 117 -6.84 15.26 -12.33
N PHE A 118 -6.21 14.44 -13.18
CA PHE A 118 -4.86 13.97 -12.90
C PHE A 118 -3.91 15.15 -13.05
N VAL A 119 -3.27 15.52 -11.95
CA VAL A 119 -2.32 16.63 -11.90
C VAL A 119 -0.88 16.13 -11.89
N GLY A 120 -0.61 14.85 -11.59
CA GLY A 120 0.74 14.33 -11.36
C GLY A 120 0.90 13.93 -9.89
N THR A 121 1.59 12.82 -9.62
CA THR A 121 1.95 12.39 -8.26
C THR A 121 2.96 13.36 -7.66
N ASP A 122 2.91 13.51 -6.34
CA ASP A 122 3.77 14.36 -5.50
C ASP A 122 4.03 13.48 -4.26
N SER A 123 5.09 12.68 -4.34
CA SER A 123 5.34 11.56 -3.42
C SER A 123 5.82 12.03 -2.04
N ASP A 124 6.58 13.12 -1.96
CA ASP A 124 7.06 13.74 -0.73
C ASP A 124 6.14 14.87 -0.19
N GLY A 125 5.23 15.39 -1.01
CA GLY A 125 4.27 16.43 -0.64
C GLY A 125 4.86 17.84 -0.58
N ASP A 126 5.99 18.11 -1.24
CA ASP A 126 6.62 19.44 -1.26
C ASP A 126 5.95 20.42 -2.24
N GLY A 127 5.08 19.89 -3.11
CA GLY A 127 4.30 20.64 -4.09
C GLY A 127 4.91 20.69 -5.50
N LEU A 128 6.06 20.06 -5.71
CA LEU A 128 6.51 19.60 -7.02
C LEU A 128 5.85 18.27 -7.35
N GLN A 129 5.95 17.85 -8.59
CA GLN A 129 5.36 16.59 -9.04
C GLN A 129 6.49 15.70 -9.45
N ASP A 130 6.40 14.40 -9.22
CA ASP A 130 7.52 13.47 -9.37
C ASP A 130 8.27 13.66 -10.72
N HIS A 131 7.55 13.80 -11.84
CA HIS A 131 8.17 14.03 -13.16
C HIS A 131 8.85 15.39 -13.38
N LEU A 132 8.77 16.29 -12.41
CA LEU A 132 9.37 17.64 -12.34
C LEU A 132 10.24 17.81 -11.08
N ASP A 133 10.28 16.80 -10.22
CA ASP A 133 11.18 16.70 -9.07
C ASP A 133 12.42 15.87 -9.48
N ASP A 134 13.55 16.13 -8.85
CA ASP A 134 14.78 15.34 -9.04
C ASP A 134 15.05 14.40 -7.84
N ASP A 135 14.22 14.49 -6.79
CA ASP A 135 14.29 13.75 -5.51
C ASP A 135 12.86 13.49 -5.00
N ASP A 136 12.19 12.48 -5.57
CA ASP A 136 10.74 12.24 -5.45
C ASP A 136 10.26 11.95 -4.01
N ASP A 137 11.16 11.54 -3.11
CA ASP A 137 10.85 11.26 -1.70
C ASP A 137 11.59 12.13 -0.67
N ASN A 138 12.49 12.99 -1.14
CA ASN A 138 13.21 14.00 -0.37
C ASN A 138 14.04 13.41 0.79
N ASP A 139 14.57 12.20 0.57
CA ASP A 139 15.52 11.55 1.47
C ASP A 139 16.95 12.12 1.36
N GLY A 140 17.17 12.99 0.35
CA GLY A 140 18.41 13.70 0.08
C GLY A 140 19.32 13.02 -0.95
N VAL A 141 18.86 11.94 -1.60
CA VAL A 141 19.51 11.29 -2.73
C VAL A 141 18.66 11.47 -3.98
N LEU A 142 19.27 11.98 -5.06
CA LEU A 142 18.56 12.18 -6.32
C LEU A 142 18.06 10.87 -6.92
N ASP A 143 16.92 10.88 -7.61
CA ASP A 143 16.30 9.68 -8.20
C ASP A 143 17.24 8.89 -9.13
N VAL A 144 18.15 9.60 -9.80
CA VAL A 144 19.13 9.00 -10.72
C VAL A 144 20.21 8.18 -10.01
N ASP A 145 20.42 8.46 -8.73
CA ASP A 145 21.41 7.85 -7.86
C ASP A 145 20.77 6.93 -6.80
N ASP A 146 19.44 6.94 -6.68
CA ASP A 146 18.68 6.07 -5.78
C ASP A 146 17.98 4.89 -6.48
N LEU A 147 17.99 3.73 -5.83
CA LEU A 147 17.37 2.51 -6.31
C LEU A 147 15.87 2.48 -6.01
N TYR A 148 15.41 3.21 -5.01
CA TYR A 148 14.03 3.21 -4.54
C TYR A 148 13.45 4.63 -4.37
N PRO A 149 13.41 5.44 -5.45
CA PRO A 149 13.23 6.90 -5.39
C PRO A 149 11.91 7.40 -4.78
N LEU A 150 11.01 6.50 -4.40
CA LEU A 150 9.71 6.82 -3.82
C LEU A 150 9.61 6.35 -2.36
N ASN A 151 10.72 5.95 -1.73
CA ASN A 151 10.77 5.36 -0.41
C ASN A 151 11.75 6.12 0.52
N PRO A 152 11.25 7.09 1.30
CA PRO A 152 12.11 8.00 2.07
C PRO A 152 12.84 7.33 3.24
N ASP A 153 12.49 6.07 3.55
CA ASP A 153 13.15 5.28 4.59
C ASP A 153 14.38 4.51 4.04
N LEU A 154 14.69 4.61 2.74
CA LEU A 154 15.68 3.73 2.10
C LEU A 154 16.47 4.38 0.95
N THR A 155 17.64 4.91 1.28
CA THR A 155 18.64 5.39 0.32
C THR A 155 19.56 4.26 -0.16
N CYS A 156 19.41 3.81 -1.41
CA CYS A 156 20.21 2.72 -1.96
C CYS A 156 20.89 3.09 -3.27
N PRO A 157 22.18 2.77 -3.49
CA PRO A 157 22.85 3.16 -4.73
C PRO A 157 22.15 2.57 -5.97
N ALA A 158 21.67 3.39 -6.90
CA ALA A 158 21.00 2.96 -8.14
C ALA A 158 21.82 1.94 -8.96
N GLN A 159 23.15 2.03 -8.86
CA GLN A 159 24.09 1.10 -9.49
C GLN A 159 23.94 -0.37 -9.02
N TYR A 160 23.29 -0.61 -7.87
CA TYR A 160 23.02 -1.95 -7.37
C TYR A 160 22.17 -2.77 -8.35
N ALA A 161 21.31 -2.09 -9.15
CA ALA A 161 20.50 -2.69 -10.19
C ALA A 161 21.30 -3.38 -11.32
N GLN A 162 22.61 -3.08 -11.41
CA GLN A 162 23.47 -3.50 -12.52
C GLN A 162 24.49 -4.58 -12.13
N ARG A 163 24.40 -5.11 -10.90
CA ARG A 163 25.37 -6.07 -10.38
C ARG A 163 25.14 -7.47 -10.95
N THR A 164 26.25 -8.17 -11.19
CA THR A 164 26.21 -9.63 -11.40
C THR A 164 25.91 -10.36 -10.09
N ASN A 165 25.36 -11.57 -10.17
CA ASN A 165 25.07 -12.38 -8.97
C ASN A 165 26.31 -12.56 -8.07
N SER A 166 27.50 -12.77 -8.64
CA SER A 166 28.73 -12.87 -7.84
C SER A 166 29.07 -11.56 -7.10
N GLN A 167 28.81 -10.39 -7.71
CA GLN A 167 28.99 -9.10 -7.05
C GLN A 167 28.00 -8.92 -5.91
N VAL A 168 26.71 -9.22 -6.14
CA VAL A 168 25.66 -9.16 -5.10
C VAL A 168 26.08 -9.96 -3.87
N LEU A 169 26.47 -11.22 -4.08
CA LEU A 169 26.85 -12.11 -2.99
C LEU A 169 28.14 -11.64 -2.29
N PHE A 170 29.14 -11.15 -3.04
CA PHE A 170 30.39 -10.65 -2.48
C PHE A 170 30.17 -9.39 -1.63
N GLU A 171 29.50 -8.40 -2.19
CA GLU A 171 29.22 -7.13 -1.53
C GLU A 171 28.30 -7.30 -0.32
N LEU A 172 27.30 -8.19 -0.37
CA LEU A 172 26.46 -8.49 0.79
C LEU A 172 27.28 -9.00 1.98
N ARG A 173 28.21 -9.93 1.72
CA ARG A 173 29.12 -10.45 2.77
C ARG A 173 30.03 -9.36 3.32
N ASP A 174 30.51 -8.46 2.46
CA ASP A 174 31.32 -7.31 2.87
C ASP A 174 30.51 -6.33 3.73
N ALA A 175 29.27 -6.01 3.35
CA ALA A 175 28.37 -5.15 4.11
C ALA A 175 28.06 -5.72 5.50
N ILE A 176 27.76 -7.02 5.59
CA ILE A 176 27.58 -7.73 6.87
C ILE A 176 28.86 -7.65 7.70
N GLY A 177 30.02 -7.93 7.10
CA GLY A 177 31.30 -7.90 7.81
C GLY A 177 31.74 -6.51 8.28
N ARG A 178 31.22 -5.44 7.66
CA ARG A 178 31.38 -4.04 8.11
C ARG A 178 30.27 -3.60 9.09
N GLU A 179 29.32 -4.48 9.39
CA GLU A 179 28.12 -4.18 10.19
C GLU A 179 27.36 -2.95 9.66
N ASN A 180 27.38 -2.76 8.34
CA ASN A 180 26.67 -1.66 7.69
C ASN A 180 25.25 -2.11 7.33
N TRP A 181 24.33 -2.03 8.30
CA TRP A 181 22.99 -2.61 8.17
C TRP A 181 22.10 -1.91 7.14
N GLU A 182 22.32 -0.62 6.89
CA GLU A 182 21.66 0.12 5.80
C GLU A 182 22.09 -0.43 4.44
N ASP A 183 23.40 -0.65 4.25
CA ASP A 183 23.94 -1.26 3.04
C ASP A 183 23.48 -2.72 2.87
N VAL A 184 23.41 -3.49 3.97
CA VAL A 184 22.82 -4.84 3.95
C VAL A 184 21.36 -4.78 3.47
N ALA A 185 20.56 -3.81 3.91
CA ALA A 185 19.18 -3.66 3.44
C ALA A 185 19.12 -3.41 1.93
N CYS A 186 20.02 -2.60 1.38
CA CYS A 186 20.11 -2.33 -0.06
C CYS A 186 20.44 -3.56 -0.92
N HIS A 187 20.92 -4.66 -0.34
CA HIS A 187 21.07 -5.92 -1.08
C HIS A 187 19.75 -6.66 -1.31
N TYR A 188 18.71 -6.34 -0.55
CA TYR A 188 17.39 -6.95 -0.65
C TYR A 188 16.37 -5.98 -1.25
N ARG A 189 15.41 -6.50 -2.01
CA ARG A 189 14.24 -5.73 -2.43
C ARG A 189 13.35 -5.42 -1.21
N PRO A 190 12.62 -4.28 -1.14
CA PRO A 190 11.78 -3.94 0.01
C PRO A 190 10.73 -5.01 0.37
N ASP A 191 10.24 -5.73 -0.63
CA ASP A 191 9.29 -6.85 -0.51
C ASP A 191 9.97 -8.24 -0.50
N ALA A 192 11.30 -8.30 -0.39
CA ALA A 192 12.02 -9.57 -0.35
C ALA A 192 11.62 -10.40 0.87
N PHE A 193 11.82 -11.71 0.78
CA PHE A 193 11.59 -12.62 1.89
C PHE A 193 12.75 -13.59 2.11
N VAL A 194 12.93 -14.02 3.35
CA VAL A 194 13.88 -15.09 3.72
C VAL A 194 13.09 -16.23 4.35
N LEU A 195 13.35 -17.45 3.90
CA LEU A 195 12.89 -18.68 4.53
C LEU A 195 14.03 -19.30 5.31
N ASP A 196 13.85 -19.46 6.62
CA ASP A 196 14.83 -20.11 7.48
C ASP A 196 14.18 -21.18 8.37
N ASP A 197 14.97 -21.76 9.27
CA ASP A 197 14.50 -22.79 10.19
C ASP A 197 13.52 -22.25 11.26
N GLN A 198 13.41 -20.92 11.43
CA GLN A 198 12.50 -20.26 12.35
C GLN A 198 11.19 -19.80 11.69
N GLY A 199 11.18 -19.62 10.37
CA GLY A 199 9.97 -19.33 9.60
C GLY A 199 10.21 -18.50 8.35
N ILE A 200 9.37 -17.47 8.18
CA ILE A 200 9.38 -16.55 7.05
C ILE A 200 9.63 -15.14 7.60
N LEU A 201 10.67 -14.48 7.10
CA LEU A 201 11.01 -13.09 7.36
C LEU A 201 10.54 -12.26 6.16
N LEU A 202 9.83 -11.15 6.40
CA LEU A 202 9.24 -10.34 5.33
C LEU A 202 9.79 -8.91 5.35
N GLY A 203 10.41 -8.49 4.25
CA GLY A 203 10.96 -7.15 4.06
C GLY A 203 12.18 -6.85 4.93
N HIS A 204 12.71 -5.63 4.80
CA HIS A 204 13.99 -5.26 5.40
C HIS A 204 14.01 -5.38 6.92
N ALA A 205 12.98 -4.92 7.63
CA ALA A 205 12.99 -4.90 9.09
C ALA A 205 13.22 -6.30 9.69
N ASP A 206 12.48 -7.32 9.22
CA ASP A 206 12.61 -8.69 9.71
C ASP A 206 13.95 -9.31 9.31
N ILE A 207 14.38 -9.09 8.05
CA ILE A 207 15.62 -9.63 7.50
C ILE A 207 16.83 -9.06 8.25
N ILE A 208 16.91 -7.74 8.43
CA ILE A 208 18.02 -7.08 9.11
C ILE A 208 18.07 -7.47 10.59
N ALA A 209 16.93 -7.53 11.28
CA ALA A 209 16.88 -7.99 12.67
C ALA A 209 17.42 -9.42 12.84
N ALA A 210 17.10 -10.32 11.91
CA ALA A 210 17.61 -11.68 11.92
C ALA A 210 19.11 -11.75 11.63
N VAL A 211 19.60 -11.00 10.63
CA VAL A 211 21.04 -10.95 10.29
C VAL A 211 21.85 -10.37 11.46
N GLN A 212 21.38 -9.30 12.10
CA GLN A 212 22.00 -8.73 13.30
C GLN A 212 22.05 -9.73 14.45
N SER A 213 20.93 -10.42 14.71
CA SER A 213 20.85 -11.44 15.78
C SER A 213 21.85 -12.58 15.56
N LEU A 214 22.04 -13.01 14.30
CA LEU A 214 23.05 -14.00 13.94
C LEU A 214 24.47 -13.45 14.05
N ASN A 215 24.72 -12.21 13.60
CA ASN A 215 26.01 -11.56 13.75
C ASN A 215 26.43 -11.45 15.22
N ASP A 216 25.50 -11.09 16.11
CA ASP A 216 25.71 -11.04 17.56
C ASP A 216 25.98 -12.43 18.14
N LEU A 217 25.21 -13.44 17.72
CA LEU A 217 25.40 -14.84 18.14
C LEU A 217 26.80 -15.37 17.78
N PHE A 218 27.28 -14.98 16.59
CA PHE A 218 28.60 -15.34 16.08
C PHE A 218 29.69 -14.34 16.50
N ASN A 219 29.35 -13.30 17.25
CA ASN A 219 30.25 -12.23 17.71
C ASN A 219 31.09 -11.66 16.55
N GLY A 220 30.43 -11.34 15.43
CA GLY A 220 31.05 -10.78 14.23
C GLY A 220 31.86 -11.78 13.39
N VAL A 221 31.90 -13.06 13.75
CA VAL A 221 32.60 -14.08 12.94
C VAL A 221 31.81 -14.34 11.66
N ASN A 222 32.41 -14.01 10.52
CA ASN A 222 31.79 -14.24 9.22
C ASN A 222 31.90 -15.70 8.77
N PRO A 223 30.81 -16.29 8.25
CA PRO A 223 30.85 -17.59 7.61
C PRO A 223 31.87 -17.66 6.46
N GLN A 224 32.57 -18.78 6.37
CA GLN A 224 33.49 -19.08 5.27
C GLN A 224 32.73 -19.73 4.12
N VAL A 225 32.86 -19.17 2.92
CA VAL A 225 32.28 -19.76 1.70
C VAL A 225 33.09 -20.99 1.29
N ILE A 226 32.43 -22.14 1.22
CA ILE A 226 33.00 -23.40 0.76
C ILE A 226 32.83 -23.54 -0.76
N GLN A 227 31.62 -23.25 -1.25
CA GLN A 227 31.27 -23.36 -2.65
C GLN A 227 30.20 -22.34 -3.02
N GLU A 228 30.33 -21.73 -4.19
CA GLU A 228 29.35 -20.83 -4.78
C GLU A 228 28.98 -21.37 -6.16
N ASP A 229 27.70 -21.70 -6.36
CA ASP A 229 27.15 -22.13 -7.64
C ASP A 229 26.13 -21.10 -8.12
N ILE A 230 26.34 -20.57 -9.32
CA ILE A 230 25.42 -19.60 -9.93
C ILE A 230 24.77 -20.22 -11.16
N PHE A 231 23.45 -20.10 -11.23
CA PHE A 231 22.67 -20.54 -12.37
C PHE A 231 21.56 -19.54 -12.67
N ARG A 232 21.73 -18.79 -13.77
CA ARG A 232 20.79 -17.73 -14.19
C ARG A 232 20.63 -16.67 -13.09
N ASP A 233 19.40 -16.43 -12.66
CA ASP A 233 18.91 -15.57 -11.59
C ASP A 233 18.99 -16.22 -10.20
N THR A 234 19.59 -17.41 -10.09
CA THR A 234 19.73 -18.11 -8.80
C THR A 234 21.18 -18.33 -8.43
N ALA A 235 21.42 -18.41 -7.13
CA ALA A 235 22.71 -18.81 -6.59
C ALA A 235 22.54 -19.71 -5.37
N ARG A 236 23.53 -20.58 -5.14
CA ARG A 236 23.66 -21.39 -3.93
C ARG A 236 25.06 -21.19 -3.36
N VAL A 237 25.11 -20.92 -2.06
CA VAL A 237 26.34 -20.77 -1.30
C VAL A 237 26.36 -21.84 -0.22
N LEU A 238 27.34 -22.74 -0.29
CA LEU A 238 27.69 -23.62 0.81
C LEU A 238 28.67 -22.87 1.71
N TYR A 239 28.46 -22.91 3.02
CA TYR A 239 29.29 -22.22 3.99
C TYR A 239 29.52 -23.04 5.25
N SER A 240 30.60 -22.72 5.96
CA SER A 240 30.80 -23.16 7.34
C SER A 240 31.12 -21.96 8.23
N LEU A 241 30.93 -22.13 9.53
CA LEU A 241 31.31 -21.14 10.54
C LEU A 241 31.87 -21.89 11.74
N ASP A 242 33.00 -21.44 12.25
CA ASP A 242 33.53 -21.89 13.53
C ASP A 242 34.03 -20.67 14.29
N ALA A 243 33.29 -20.29 15.34
CA ALA A 243 33.68 -19.23 16.26
C ALA A 243 34.23 -19.79 17.59
N GLY A 244 34.37 -21.11 17.73
CA GLY A 244 34.85 -21.80 18.93
C GLY A 244 33.76 -22.18 19.94
N TRP A 245 32.80 -21.29 20.24
CA TRP A 245 31.63 -21.64 21.08
C TRP A 245 30.40 -22.04 20.26
N VAL A 246 30.38 -21.67 18.99
CA VAL A 246 29.30 -21.95 18.04
C VAL A 246 29.88 -22.33 16.70
N GLU A 247 29.26 -23.34 16.08
CA GLU A 247 29.73 -23.93 14.83
C GLU A 247 28.55 -24.25 13.89
N ILE A 248 28.80 -24.11 12.59
CA ILE A 248 27.97 -24.58 11.49
C ILE A 248 28.90 -25.35 10.55
N GLU A 249 28.79 -26.67 10.52
CA GLU A 249 29.64 -27.51 9.66
C GLU A 249 29.22 -27.48 8.18
N ASP A 250 27.91 -27.50 7.92
CA ASP A 250 27.32 -27.60 6.56
C ASP A 250 26.11 -26.68 6.44
N GLY A 251 26.39 -25.39 6.22
CA GLY A 251 25.40 -24.36 5.98
C GLY A 251 25.11 -24.19 4.49
N VAL A 252 23.85 -23.87 4.16
CA VAL A 252 23.42 -23.57 2.80
C VAL A 252 22.60 -22.29 2.78
N ARG A 253 22.97 -21.36 1.91
CA ARG A 253 22.10 -20.25 1.49
C ARG A 253 21.78 -20.39 0.02
N SER A 254 20.52 -20.22 -0.34
CA SER A 254 20.11 -20.14 -1.75
C SER A 254 19.43 -18.81 -1.98
N TYR A 255 19.68 -18.19 -3.13
CA TYR A 255 19.23 -16.85 -3.46
C TYR A 255 18.50 -16.87 -4.79
N VAL A 256 17.46 -16.05 -4.88
CA VAL A 256 16.91 -15.55 -6.14
C VAL A 256 17.30 -14.07 -6.24
N ILE A 257 17.94 -13.71 -7.33
CA ILE A 257 18.52 -12.40 -7.59
C ILE A 257 17.94 -11.89 -8.91
N GLU A 258 17.20 -10.79 -8.84
CA GLU A 258 16.62 -10.10 -10.00
C GLU A 258 17.24 -8.72 -10.06
N ASP A 259 17.66 -8.28 -11.25
CA ASP A 259 18.20 -6.94 -11.48
C ASP A 259 19.22 -6.52 -10.39
N GLY A 260 20.17 -7.40 -10.06
CA GLY A 260 21.23 -7.09 -9.09
C GLY A 260 20.79 -6.95 -7.63
N VAL A 261 19.56 -7.34 -7.26
CA VAL A 261 19.04 -7.35 -5.88
C VAL A 261 18.42 -8.69 -5.51
N ILE A 262 18.50 -9.05 -4.23
CA ILE A 262 17.94 -10.29 -3.70
C ILE A 262 16.43 -10.11 -3.49
N VAL A 263 15.64 -11.00 -4.08
CA VAL A 263 14.17 -11.00 -3.96
C VAL A 263 13.66 -12.14 -3.08
N ALA A 264 14.46 -13.20 -2.96
CA ALA A 264 14.19 -14.30 -2.06
C ALA A 264 15.49 -14.96 -1.62
N GLU A 265 15.52 -15.43 -0.37
CA GLU A 265 16.59 -16.26 0.15
C GLU A 265 16.01 -17.45 0.93
N THR A 266 16.72 -18.57 0.90
CA THR A 266 16.56 -19.64 1.89
C THR A 266 17.87 -19.78 2.65
N ALA A 267 17.84 -19.83 3.98
CA ALA A 267 19.01 -20.05 4.81
C ALA A 267 18.78 -21.27 5.71
N HIS A 268 19.71 -22.22 5.68
CA HIS A 268 19.66 -23.41 6.52
C HIS A 268 21.05 -23.72 7.04
N GLY A 269 21.13 -24.15 8.29
CA GLY A 269 22.38 -24.61 8.89
C GLY A 269 22.15 -25.12 10.31
N LEU A 270 22.68 -26.31 10.61
CA LEU A 270 22.62 -26.84 11.96
C LEU A 270 23.62 -26.08 12.85
N ILE A 271 23.11 -25.24 13.74
CA ILE A 271 23.91 -24.53 14.73
C ILE A 271 24.22 -25.47 15.90
N THR A 272 25.51 -25.71 16.14
CA THR A 272 26.00 -26.50 17.27
C THR A 272 26.70 -25.60 18.28
N PHE A 273 26.34 -25.72 19.56
CA PHE A 273 26.98 -24.98 20.64
C PHE A 273 28.01 -25.86 21.36
N ASN A 274 29.28 -25.46 21.25
CA ASN A 274 30.43 -26.13 21.85
C ASN A 274 30.77 -25.59 23.26
N GLY A 275 30.11 -24.51 23.69
CA GLY A 275 30.28 -23.90 25.01
C GLY A 275 29.44 -22.63 25.18
N PRO A 276 29.53 -21.94 26.34
CA PRO A 276 28.94 -20.62 26.48
C PRO A 276 29.65 -19.61 25.57
N PRO A 277 28.96 -18.54 25.12
CA PRO A 277 29.60 -17.45 24.41
C PRO A 277 30.73 -16.84 25.26
N PRO A 278 31.82 -16.35 24.66
CA PRO A 278 32.82 -15.59 25.39
C PRO A 278 32.18 -14.35 26.02
N GLU A 279 32.66 -13.98 27.22
CA GLU A 279 32.22 -12.75 27.86
C GLU A 279 32.58 -11.56 26.94
N GLN A 280 31.57 -10.79 26.53
CA GLN A 280 31.79 -9.54 25.82
C GLN A 280 32.47 -8.55 26.78
N ASN A 281 33.70 -8.14 26.46
CA ASN A 281 34.47 -7.14 27.23
C ASN A 281 33.99 -5.72 26.93
#